data_AF-A0A9J6FX37-F1
#
_entry.id   AF-A0A9J6FX37-F1
#
_cell.length_a   1.000
_cell.length_b   1.000
_cell.length_c   1.000
_cell.angle_alpha   90.00
_cell.angle_beta   90.00
_cell.angle_gamma   90.00
#
_symmetry.space_group_name_H-M   'P 1'
#
loop_
_entity.id
_entity.type
_entity.pdbx_description
1 polymer ?
#
loop_
_entity_poly.entity_id
_entity_poly.type
_entity_poly.pdbx_seq_one_letter_code
_entity_poly.pdbx_strand_id
1 'polypeptide(L)' 'MPKSLESKCCREIPRVDATILAGESCITAHPTFTHGVINIHALEIAYYWLMEDRPGVVDDPEIHRYFWTLVNARTHAFFS' A
#
# COMPACT_ATOMS: atom_id res chain seq x y z
N MET A 1 1.29 -0.13 -22.22
CA MET A 1 0.30 -0.17 -21.13
C MET A 1 -0.71 0.96 -21.33
N PRO A 2 -2.03 0.72 -21.23
CA PRO A 2 -3.04 1.73 -21.53
C PRO A 2 -3.22 2.73 -20.37
N LYS A 3 -3.48 3.99 -20.75
CA LYS A 3 -4.01 5.16 -20.01
C LYS A 3 -3.87 5.15 -18.47
N SER A 4 -2.96 6.01 -17.99
CA SER A 4 -3.00 6.68 -16.68
C SER A 4 -3.88 6.02 -15.62
N LEU A 5 -3.26 5.24 -14.74
CA LEU A 5 -3.76 5.11 -13.37
C LEU A 5 -3.84 6.54 -12.81
N GLU A 6 -5.00 7.18 -12.93
CA GLU A 6 -5.23 8.50 -12.37
C GLU A 6 -5.13 8.37 -10.85
N SER A 7 -4.04 8.89 -10.29
CA SER A 7 -3.87 9.04 -8.84
C SER A 7 -4.94 10.01 -8.32
N LYS A 8 -6.06 9.47 -7.85
CA LYS A 8 -7.11 10.27 -7.19
C LYS A 8 -6.61 10.76 -5.84
N CYS A 9 -6.93 12.01 -5.51
CA CYS A 9 -6.66 12.54 -4.19
C CYS A 9 -7.50 11.80 -3.14
N CYS A 10 -6.97 11.55 -1.94
CA CYS A 10 -7.72 10.90 -0.86
C CYS A 10 -9.01 11.65 -0.46
N ARG A 11 -9.04 12.97 -0.70
CA ARG A 11 -10.21 13.86 -0.52
C ARG A 11 -11.31 13.65 -1.55
N GLU A 12 -10.99 13.14 -2.72
CA GLU A 12 -11.95 12.90 -3.80
C GLU A 12 -12.67 11.55 -3.66
N ILE A 13 -12.27 10.73 -2.68
CA ILE A 13 -12.83 9.41 -2.43
C ILE A 13 -13.68 9.51 -1.15
N PRO A 14 -15.03 9.58 -1.23
CA PRO A 14 -15.87 9.93 -0.08
C PRO A 14 -15.66 9.06 1.17
N ARG A 15 -15.46 7.75 0.97
CA ARG A 15 -15.19 6.81 2.06
C ARG A 15 -13.82 7.01 2.75
N VAL A 16 -12.84 7.57 2.03
CA VAL A 16 -11.50 7.87 2.54
C VAL A 16 -11.49 9.27 3.16
N ASP A 17 -12.17 10.23 2.55
CA ASP A 17 -12.29 11.58 3.11
C ASP A 17 -12.95 11.56 4.51
N ALA A 18 -13.98 10.73 4.68
CA ALA A 18 -14.66 10.54 5.96
C ALA A 18 -13.77 9.94 7.07
N THR A 19 -12.62 9.35 6.73
CA THR A 19 -11.68 8.79 7.71
C THR A 19 -10.50 9.73 8.00
N ILE A 20 -10.41 10.88 7.33
CA ILE A 20 -9.36 11.87 7.62
C ILE A 20 -9.74 12.63 8.89
N LEU A 21 -8.81 12.68 9.84
CA LEU A 21 -9.02 13.35 11.12
C LEU A 21 -9.32 14.85 10.93
N ALA A 22 -10.18 15.39 11.79
CA ALA A 22 -10.52 16.81 11.76
C ALA A 22 -9.25 17.66 11.96
N GLY A 23 -9.03 18.63 11.06
CA GLY A 23 -7.84 19.49 11.07
C GLY A 23 -6.66 18.96 10.25
N GLU A 24 -6.66 17.69 9.86
CA GLU A 24 -5.64 17.13 8.99
C GLU A 24 -5.94 17.38 7.51
N SER A 25 -4.93 17.32 6.65
CA SER A 25 -5.06 17.55 5.20
C SER A 25 -5.10 16.24 4.38
N CYS A 26 -4.59 15.14 4.91
CA CYS A 26 -4.38 13.88 4.18
C CYS A 26 -4.65 12.65 5.05
N ILE A 27 -5.06 11.55 4.41
CA ILE A 27 -5.25 10.24 5.08
C ILE A 27 -3.97 9.68 5.70
N THR A 28 -2.81 10.13 5.24
CA THR A 28 -1.52 9.74 5.81
C THR A 28 -1.35 10.14 7.27
N ALA A 29 -2.10 11.14 7.74
CA ALA A 29 -2.11 11.57 9.14
C ALA A 29 -2.93 10.63 10.04
N HIS A 30 -3.76 9.76 9.47
CA HIS A 30 -4.54 8.82 10.27
C HIS A 30 -3.61 7.77 10.92
N PRO A 31 -3.72 7.48 12.23
CA PRO A 31 -2.81 6.58 12.93
C PRO A 31 -2.70 5.17 12.32
N THR A 32 -3.80 4.68 11.73
CA THR A 32 -3.79 3.36 11.07
C THR A 32 -3.08 3.37 9.74
N PHE A 33 -2.80 4.53 9.13
CA PHE A 33 -2.11 4.60 7.86
C PHE A 33 -0.69 4.04 8.00
N THR A 34 0.06 4.49 8.99
CA THR A 34 1.42 3.99 9.28
C THR A 34 1.43 2.50 9.61
N HIS A 35 0.47 2.03 10.41
CA HIS A 35 0.45 0.64 10.90
C HIS A 35 -0.20 -0.37 9.95
N GLY A 36 -1.11 0.08 9.08
CA GLY A 36 -1.90 -0.80 8.21
C GLY A 36 -1.54 -0.69 6.73
N VAL A 37 -1.16 0.50 6.26
CA VAL A 37 -0.83 0.71 4.85
C VAL A 37 0.67 0.70 4.62
N ILE A 38 1.41 1.36 5.52
CA ILE A 38 2.85 1.48 5.31
C ILE A 38 3.63 0.33 5.98
N ASN A 39 3.10 -0.35 7.01
CA ASN A 39 3.81 -1.39 7.76
C ASN A 39 4.26 -2.59 6.90
N ILE A 40 5.58 -2.83 6.86
CA ILE A 40 6.18 -3.90 6.05
C ILE A 40 5.67 -5.29 6.45
N HIS A 41 5.46 -5.53 7.75
CA HIS A 41 4.93 -6.81 8.21
C HIS A 41 3.47 -7.02 7.83
N ALA A 42 2.69 -5.93 7.76
CA ALA A 42 1.31 -6.02 7.25
C ALA A 42 1.30 -6.36 5.74
N LEU A 43 2.24 -5.82 4.98
CA LEU A 43 2.43 -6.14 3.56
C LEU A 43 2.92 -7.58 3.36
N GLU A 44 3.87 -8.05 4.17
CA GLU A 44 4.37 -9.44 4.16
C GLU A 44 3.25 -10.44 4.43
N ILE A 45 2.44 -10.20 5.48
CA ILE A 45 1.31 -11.07 5.81
C ILE A 45 0.30 -11.12 4.66
N ALA A 46 -0.08 -9.97 4.10
CA ALA A 46 -1.01 -9.92 2.97
C ALA A 46 -0.47 -10.63 1.73
N TYR A 47 0.84 -10.52 1.49
CA TYR A 47 1.53 -11.18 0.39
C TYR A 47 1.56 -12.71 0.55
N TYR A 48 1.88 -13.21 1.74
CA TYR A 48 1.85 -14.66 2.01
C TYR A 48 0.43 -15.21 1.97
N TRP A 49 -0.56 -14.50 2.53
CA TRP A 49 -1.97 -14.89 2.42
C TRP A 49 -2.44 -14.97 0.97
N LEU A 50 -1.99 -14.06 0.09
CA LEU A 50 -2.30 -14.14 -1.33
C LEU A 50 -1.73 -15.40 -1.97
N MET A 51 -0.52 -15.83 -1.60
CA MET A 51 0.07 -17.07 -2.10
C MET A 51 -0.64 -18.32 -1.57
N GLU A 52 -1.05 -18.30 -0.30
CA GLU A 52 -1.81 -19.41 0.30
C GLU A 52 -3.19 -19.55 -0.35
N ASP A 53 -3.91 -18.44 -0.57
CA ASP A 53 -5.23 -18.43 -1.23
C ASP A 53 -5.12 -18.78 -2.72
N ARG A 54 -4.03 -18.35 -3.38
CA ARG A 54 -3.81 -18.53 -4.81
C ARG A 54 -2.40 -19.03 -5.09
N PRO A 55 -2.14 -20.34 -4.97
CA PRO A 55 -0.79 -20.90 -5.14
C PRO A 55 -0.14 -20.57 -6.50
N GLY A 56 -0.94 -20.42 -7.56
CA GLY A 56 -0.45 -20.03 -8.89
C GLY A 56 0.13 -18.61 -8.97
N VAL A 57 -0.10 -17.75 -7.96
CA VAL A 57 0.53 -16.43 -7.85
C VAL A 57 2.02 -16.54 -7.50
N VAL A 58 2.46 -17.67 -6.94
CA VAL A 58 3.89 -17.87 -6.61
C VAL A 58 4.78 -17.81 -7.84
N ASP A 59 4.23 -18.10 -9.02
CA ASP A 59 4.94 -18.07 -10.29
C ASP A 59 4.75 -16.75 -11.05
N ASP A 60 4.04 -15.76 -10.49
CA ASP A 60 3.82 -14.45 -11.12
C ASP A 60 4.96 -13.47 -10.77
N PRO A 61 5.89 -13.20 -11.70
CA PRO A 61 7.02 -12.32 -11.45
C PRO A 61 6.63 -10.85 -11.25
N GLU A 62 5.47 -10.41 -11.74
CA GLU A 62 5.03 -9.03 -11.55
C GLU A 62 4.63 -8.77 -10.10
N ILE A 63 3.93 -9.71 -9.47
CA ILE A 63 3.48 -9.59 -8.08
C ILE A 63 4.71 -9.50 -7.15
N HIS A 64 5.72 -10.33 -7.36
CA HIS A 64 6.99 -10.28 -6.62
C HIS A 64 7.69 -8.94 -6.81
N ARG A 65 7.77 -8.46 -8.07
CA ARG A 65 8.40 -7.18 -8.39
C ARG A 65 7.72 -6.00 -7.70
N TYR A 66 6.39 -5.96 -7.68
CA TYR A 66 5.64 -4.92 -6.98
C TYR A 66 5.89 -4.95 -5.47
N PHE A 67 5.85 -6.14 -4.87
CA PHE A 67 6.14 -6.30 -3.45
C PHE A 67 7.56 -5.82 -3.10
N TRP A 68 8.58 -6.26 -3.85
CA TRP A 68 9.97 -5.84 -3.64
C TRP A 68 10.20 -4.35 -3.85
N THR A 69 9.49 -3.73 -4.80
CA THR A 69 9.57 -2.28 -5.03
C THR A 69 9.03 -1.51 -3.83
N LEU A 70 7.90 -1.95 -3.26
CA LEU A 70 7.31 -1.33 -2.06
C LEU A 70 8.21 -1.49 -0.83
N VAL A 71 8.82 -2.67 -0.66
CA VAL A 71 9.78 -2.94 0.42
C VAL A 71 11.02 -2.05 0.29
N ASN A 72 11.64 -2.00 -0.90
CA ASN A 72 12.88 -1.26 -1.14
C ASN A 72 12.71 0.26 -1.05
N ALA A 73 11.61 0.81 -1.55
CA ALA A 73 11.28 2.23 -1.38
C ALA A 73 11.23 2.62 0.11
N ARG A 74 10.89 1.66 0.97
CA ARG A 74 10.75 1.88 2.41
C ARG A 74 12.03 1.71 3.20
N THR A 75 12.83 0.69 2.90
CA THR A 75 14.15 0.53 3.54
C THR A 75 15.04 1.73 3.23
N HIS A 76 15.05 2.21 1.99
CA HIS A 76 15.81 3.41 1.64
C HIS A 76 15.34 4.67 2.38
N ALA A 77 14.03 4.86 2.55
CA ALA A 77 13.49 6.01 3.28
C ALA A 77 13.71 5.97 4.81
N PHE A 78 14.08 4.81 5.37
CA PHE A 78 14.34 4.63 6.81
C PHE A 78 15.84 4.77 7.17
N PHE A 79 16.74 4.59 6.20
CA PHE A 79 18.20 4.68 6.38
C PHE A 79 18.83 5.96 5.75
N SER A 80 18.02 6.88 5.25
CA SER A 80 18.41 8.19 4.72
C SER A 80 17.91 9.32 5.61
#